data_AF-A0A1E3LSK1-F1
#
_entry.id   AF-A0A1E3LSK1-F1
#
_cell.length_a   1.000
_cell.length_b   1.000
_cell.length_c   1.000
_cell.angle_alpha   90.00
_cell.angle_beta   90.00
_cell.angle_gamma   90.00
#
_symmetry.space_group_name_H-M   'P 1'
#
loop_
_entity.id
_entity.type
_entity.pdbx_description
1 polymer ?
#
loop_
_entity_poly.entity_id
_entity_poly.type
_entity_poly.pdbx_seq_one_letter_code
_entity_poly.pdbx_strand_id
1 'polypeptide(L)' 'MLPNADLQSIVTAVLARAPDWLKRELIAKEEKTRREAEESLATMIAAALVSANDNRTGTQ' A
#
# COMPACT_ATOMS: atom_id res chain seq x y z
N MET A 1 -7.44 -16.22 -5.40
CA MET A 1 -6.02 -15.87 -5.66
C MET A 1 -6.01 -14.64 -6.54
N LEU A 2 -5.42 -13.52 -6.10
CA LEU A 2 -5.36 -12.29 -6.92
C LEU A 2 -4.43 -12.53 -8.13
N PRO A 3 -4.86 -12.24 -9.36
CA PRO A 3 -3.97 -12.18 -10.51
C PRO A 3 -2.82 -11.21 -10.23
N ASN A 4 -1.61 -11.55 -10.68
CA ASN A 4 -0.40 -10.76 -10.39
C ASN A 4 -0.52 -9.30 -10.92
N ALA A 5 -1.29 -9.10 -11.99
CA ALA A 5 -1.58 -7.78 -12.58
C ALA A 5 -2.49 -6.90 -11.68
N ASP A 6 -3.43 -7.50 -10.94
CA ASP A 6 -4.29 -6.77 -10.01
C ASP A 6 -3.50 -6.28 -8.80
N LEU A 7 -2.59 -7.12 -8.29
CA LEU A 7 -1.75 -6.75 -7.14
C LEU A 7 -0.83 -5.57 -7.49
N GLN A 8 -0.15 -5.61 -8.64
CA GLN A 8 0.70 -4.49 -9.09
C GLN A 8 -0.09 -3.20 -9.26
N SER A 9 -1.32 -3.28 -9.79
CA SER A 9 -2.20 -2.12 -9.94
C SER A 9 -2.60 -1.51 -8.59
N ILE A 10 -2.93 -2.36 -7.60
CA ILE A 10 -3.26 -1.93 -6.24
C ILE A 10 -2.06 -1.25 -5.58
N VAL A 11 -0.87 -1.87 -5.65
CA VAL A 11 0.35 -1.27 -5.07
C VAL A 11 0.68 0.07 -5.73
N THR A 12 0.57 0.16 -7.06
CA THR A 12 0.81 1.41 -7.80
C THR A 12 -0.16 2.52 -7.37
N ALA A 13 -1.45 2.18 -7.20
CA ALA A 13 -2.46 3.12 -6.73
C ALA A 13 -2.19 3.59 -5.29
N VAL A 14 -1.73 2.69 -4.41
CA VAL A 14 -1.35 3.03 -3.04
C VAL A 14 -0.14 3.96 -3.03
N LEU A 15 0.90 3.66 -3.82
CA LEU A 15 2.09 4.51 -3.94
C LEU A 15 1.76 5.90 -4.51
N ALA A 16 0.84 5.99 -5.46
CA ALA A 16 0.37 7.26 -6.01
C ALA A 16 -0.35 8.12 -4.95
N ARG A 17 -1.06 7.47 -4.01
CA ARG A 17 -1.80 8.12 -2.91
C ARG A 17 -0.97 8.29 -1.64
N ALA A 18 0.23 7.73 -1.60
CA ALA A 18 1.13 7.84 -0.45
C ALA A 18 1.50 9.31 -0.22
N PRO A 19 1.41 9.80 1.03
CA PRO A 19 1.74 11.19 1.35
C PRO A 19 3.25 11.45 1.25
N ASP A 20 3.63 12.71 1.01
CA ASP A 20 5.04 13.07 0.78
C ASP A 20 5.95 12.82 1.98
N TRP A 21 5.42 12.96 3.21
CA TRP A 21 6.18 12.63 4.41
C TRP A 21 6.61 11.16 4.40
N LEU A 22 5.71 10.24 4.00
CA LEU A 22 5.96 8.81 3.95
C LEU A 22 7.04 8.45 2.92
N LYS A 23 7.00 9.10 1.75
CA LYS A 23 8.03 8.92 0.71
C LYS A 23 9.41 9.38 1.19
N ARG A 24 9.47 10.49 1.94
CA ARG A 24 10.71 11.00 2.54
C ARG A 24 11.26 10.05 3.61
N GLU A 25 10.38 9.46 4.41
CA GLU A 25 10.77 8.56 5.49
C GLU A 25 11.24 7.20 4.97
N LEU A 26 10.65 6.68 3.88
CA LEU A 26 11.10 5.44 3.22
C LEU A 26 12.54 5.52 2.70
N ILE A 27 13.01 6.71 2.32
CA ILE A 27 14.40 6.92 1.87
C ILE A 27 15.32 7.43 2.98
N ALA A 28 14.82 7.51 4.23
CA ALA A 28 15.63 7.98 5.36
C ALA A 28 16.82 7.07 5.61
N LYS A 29 17.93 7.62 6.09
CA LYS A 29 19.11 6.82 6.48
C LYS A 29 18.92 6.10 7.81
N GLU A 30 18.08 6.66 8.67
CA GLU A 30 17.75 6.08 9.97
C GLU A 30 16.84 4.87 9.80
N GLU A 31 17.28 3.71 10.30
CA GLU A 31 16.54 2.46 10.17
C GLU A 31 15.17 2.52 10.84
N LYS A 32 15.11 3.11 12.03
CA LYS A 32 13.85 3.26 12.77
C LYS A 32 12.81 4.01 11.95
N THR A 33 13.20 5.14 11.36
CA THR A 33 12.32 5.98 10.52
C THR A 33 11.85 5.24 9.27
N ARG A 34 12.75 4.53 8.58
CA ARG A 34 12.34 3.72 7.42
C ARG A 34 11.34 2.64 7.81
N ARG A 35 11.58 1.96 8.93
CA ARG A 35 10.72 0.85 9.39
C ARG A 35 9.32 1.34 9.72
N GLU A 36 9.19 2.46 10.41
CA GLU A 36 7.90 3.07 10.71
C GLU A 36 7.15 3.46 9.41
N ALA A 37 7.88 3.95 8.40
CA ALA A 37 7.32 4.24 7.09
C ALA A 37 6.89 2.96 6.33
N GLU A 38 7.68 1.89 6.39
CA GLU A 38 7.33 0.60 5.80
C GLU A 38 6.07 -0.01 6.44
N GLU A 39 5.94 0.07 7.77
CA GLU A 39 4.76 -0.40 8.49
C GLU A 39 3.50 0.41 8.13
N SER A 40 3.63 1.73 7.99
CA SER A 40 2.55 2.58 7.53
C SER A 40 2.14 2.25 6.09
N LEU A 41 3.12 2.08 5.19
CA LEU A 41 2.87 1.66 3.81
C LEU A 41 2.19 0.29 3.73
N ALA A 42 2.65 -0.68 4.52
CA ALA A 42 2.06 -2.01 4.60
C ALA A 42 0.59 -1.94 5.05
N THR A 43 0.27 -1.07 6.01
CA THR A 43 -1.11 -0.82 6.46
C THR A 43 -1.96 -0.24 5.33
N MET A 44 -1.44 0.72 4.56
CA MET A 44 -2.15 1.28 3.40
C MET A 44 -2.42 0.23 2.32
N ILE A 45 -1.43 -0.63 2.05
CA ILE A 45 -1.56 -1.74 1.09
C ILE A 45 -2.61 -2.74 1.59
N ALA A 46 -2.56 -3.12 2.86
CA ALA A 46 -3.53 -4.05 3.46
C ALA A 46 -4.96 -3.50 3.37
N ALA A 47 -5.17 -2.23 3.71
CA ALA A 47 -6.48 -1.58 3.61
C ALA A 47 -6.99 -1.55 2.15
N ALA A 48 -6.11 -1.26 1.19
CA ALA A 48 -6.46 -1.27 -0.23
C ALA A 48 -6.79 -2.68 -0.75
N LEU A 49 -6.07 -3.71 -0.29
CA LEU A 49 -6.35 -5.10 -0.63
C LEU A 49 -7.71 -5.57 -0.10
N VAL A 50 -8.05 -5.23 1.14
CA VAL A 50 -9.37 -5.51 1.73
C VAL A 50 -10.46 -4.81 0.92
N SER A 51 -10.30 -3.51 0.66
CA SER A 51 -11.26 -2.73 -0.14
C SER A 51 -11.46 -3.28 -1.56
N ALA A 52 -10.37 -3.74 -2.20
CA ALA A 52 -10.44 -4.35 -3.53
C ALA A 52 -11.14 -5.72 -3.52
N ASN A 53 -10.97 -6.50 -2.45
CA ASN A 53 -11.68 -7.75 -2.26
C ASN A 53 -13.18 -7.52 -2.01
N ASP A 54 -13.53 -6.53 -1.19
CA ASP A 54 -14.92 -6.17 -0.88
C ASP A 54 -15.67 -5.64 -2.11
N ASN A 55 -15.02 -4.84 -2.95
CA ASN A 55 -15.59 -4.40 -4.23
C ASN A 55 -15.85 -5.57 -5.20
N ARG A 56 -15.12 -6.69 -5.10
CA ARG A 56 -15.35 -7.88 -5.91
C ARG A 56 -16.55 -8.69 -5.41
N THR A 57 -16.76 -8.75 -4.09
CA THR A 57 -17.87 -9.50 -3.47
C THR A 57 -19.19 -8.73 -3.47
N GLY A 58 -19.17 -7.39 -3.60
CA GLY A 58 -20.38 -6.55 -3.73
C GLY A 58 -21.06 -6.57 -5.12
N THR A 59 -20.51 -7.29 -6.10
CA THR A 59 -21.05 -7.41 -7.47
C THR A 59 -21.39 -8.85 -7.87
N GLN A 60 -21.83 -9.69 -6.93
CA GLN A 60 -22.42 -11.00 -7.24
C GLN A 60 -23.85 -11.11 -6.73
#